data_AF-A0A4Q9H4S3-F1
#
_entry.id   AF-A0A4Q9H4S3-F1
#
_cell.length_a   1.000
_cell.length_b   1.000
_cell.length_c   1.000
_cell.angle_alpha   90.00
_cell.angle_beta   90.00
_cell.angle_gamma   90.00
#
_symmetry.space_group_name_H-M   'P 1'
#
loop_
_entity.id
_entity.type
_entity.pdbx_description
1 polymer ?
#
loop_
_entity_poly.entity_id
_entity_poly.type
_entity_poly.pdbx_seq_one_letter_code
_entity_poly.pdbx_strand_id
1 'polypeptide(L)'
;MSEQPTFNVTADKVRDALQQALSPVFIEVSDDSHLHAGHAGARSGKHFSVHIKGPCFAGMKPVQRHRLVYDALRDLIPQGIHALAIKAEEL
;
A
#
# COMPACT_ATOMS: atom_id res chain seq x y z
N MET A 1 -5.98 4.18 -30.68
CA MET A 1 -5.01 4.45 -29.60
C MET A 1 -5.78 4.42 -28.30
N SER A 2 -5.71 3.32 -27.57
CA SER A 2 -6.44 3.17 -26.30
C SER A 2 -5.56 3.69 -25.18
N GLU A 3 -5.78 4.92 -24.74
CA GLU A 3 -5.18 5.46 -23.53
C GLU A 3 -5.71 4.65 -22.34
N GLN A 4 -4.90 3.71 -21.86
CA GLN A 4 -5.16 3.07 -20.57
C GLN A 4 -4.98 4.13 -19.48
N PRO A 5 -5.85 4.18 -18.45
CA PRO A 5 -5.65 5.10 -17.33
C PRO A 5 -4.27 4.84 -16.70
N THR A 6 -3.40 5.83 -16.76
CA THR A 6 -2.08 5.79 -16.12
C THR A 6 -2.26 5.93 -14.62
N PHE A 7 -2.41 4.81 -13.92
CA PHE A 7 -2.33 4.78 -12.46
C PHE A 7 -0.90 5.14 -12.05
N ASN A 8 -0.70 6.39 -11.64
CA ASN A 8 0.61 7.00 -11.34
C ASN A 8 1.26 6.51 -10.04
N VAL A 9 0.62 5.61 -9.30
CA VAL A 9 1.14 5.03 -8.06
C VAL A 9 1.94 3.77 -8.38
N THR A 10 3.16 3.69 -7.86
CA THR A 10 4.04 2.52 -7.96
C THR A 10 4.35 2.00 -6.56
N ALA A 11 4.78 0.73 -6.46
CA ALA A 11 5.20 0.14 -5.18
C ALA A 11 6.29 0.98 -4.50
N ASP A 12 7.20 1.58 -5.26
CA ASP A 12 8.26 2.45 -4.75
C ASP A 12 7.71 3.73 -4.10
N LYS A 13 6.72 4.39 -4.71
CA LYS A 13 6.05 5.56 -4.09
C LYS A 13 5.35 5.21 -2.78
N VAL A 14 4.70 4.05 -2.73
CA VAL A 14 4.04 3.55 -1.52
C VAL A 14 5.09 3.27 -0.44
N ARG A 15 6.22 2.64 -0.81
CA ARG A 15 7.35 2.39 0.08
C ARG A 15 7.92 3.68 0.65
N ASP A 16 8.20 4.67 -0.20
CA ASP A 16 8.77 5.95 0.24
C ASP A 16 7.84 6.71 1.18
N ALA A 17 6.54 6.78 0.87
CA ALA A 17 5.56 7.44 1.75
C ALA A 17 5.51 6.80 3.14
N LEU A 18 5.51 5.46 3.20
CA LEU A 18 5.53 4.73 4.46
C LEU A 18 6.87 4.88 5.20
N GLN A 19 7.99 4.88 4.47
CA GLN A 19 9.31 5.09 5.05
C GLN A 19 9.41 6.47 5.71
N GLN A 20 8.93 7.51 5.03
CA GLN A 20 8.95 8.89 5.53
C GLN A 20 7.99 9.09 6.71
N ALA A 21 6.77 8.55 6.62
CA ALA A 21 5.75 8.76 7.65
C ALA A 21 5.99 7.95 8.93
N LEU A 22 6.48 6.72 8.81
CA LEU A 22 6.49 5.76 9.93
C LEU A 22 7.90 5.36 10.37
N SER A 23 8.94 5.69 9.60
CA SER A 23 10.34 5.29 9.85
C SER A 23 10.47 3.82 10.31
N PRO A 24 9.89 2.87 9.56
CA PRO A 24 9.92 1.46 9.94
C PRO A 24 11.35 0.91 9.85
N VAL A 25 11.59 -0.17 10.57
CA VAL A 25 12.86 -0.91 10.47
C VAL A 25 12.87 -1.89 9.30
N PHE A 26 11.70 -2.29 8.83
CA PHE A 26 11.52 -3.17 7.69
C PHE A 26 10.29 -2.73 6.90
N ILE A 27 10.44 -2.66 5.58
CA ILE A 27 9.34 -2.38 4.67
C ILE A 27 9.54 -3.17 3.38
N GLU A 28 8.48 -3.85 2.95
CA GLU A 28 8.38 -4.54 1.68
C GLU A 28 7.04 -4.19 1.05
N VAL A 29 7.06 -3.80 -0.22
CA VAL A 29 5.87 -3.43 -0.97
C VAL A 29 5.88 -4.16 -2.31
N SER A 30 4.82 -4.90 -2.59
CA SER A 30 4.64 -5.68 -3.82
C SER A 30 3.42 -5.19 -4.59
N ASP A 31 3.55 -5.09 -5.91
CA ASP A 31 2.45 -4.75 -6.83
C ASP A 31 1.77 -6.02 -7.33
N ASP A 32 0.59 -6.30 -6.81
CA ASP A 32 -0.24 -7.46 -7.14
C ASP A 32 -1.29 -7.15 -8.21
N SER A 33 -1.20 -5.99 -8.86
CA SER A 33 -2.17 -5.56 -9.88
C SER A 33 -2.22 -6.51 -11.07
N HIS A 34 -1.11 -7.20 -11.36
CA HIS A 34 -1.01 -8.18 -12.46
C HIS A 34 -1.84 -9.46 -12.20
N LEU A 35 -2.13 -9.82 -10.95
CA LEU A 35 -2.95 -11.00 -10.64
C LEU A 35 -4.41 -10.85 -11.09
N HIS A 36 -4.84 -9.62 -11.39
CA HIS A 36 -6.21 -9.31 -11.83
C HIS A 36 -6.27 -8.87 -13.30
N ALA A 37 -5.14 -8.86 -14.02
CA ALA A 37 -5.06 -8.55 -15.44
C ALA A 37 -5.67 -9.71 -16.26
N GLY A 38 -6.99 -9.70 -16.46
CA GLY A 38 -7.68 -10.69 -17.30
C GLY A 38 -9.16 -10.94 -17.02
N HIS A 39 -9.70 -10.43 -15.91
CA HIS A 39 -11.13 -10.55 -15.57
C HIS A 39 -11.87 -9.20 -15.66
N ALA A 40 -13.20 -9.24 -15.72
CA ALA A 40 -14.07 -8.04 -15.82
C ALA A 40 -13.85 -6.98 -14.71
N GLY A 41 -13.17 -7.33 -13.61
CA GLY A 41 -12.74 -6.43 -12.53
C GLY A 41 -11.36 -5.75 -12.74
N ALA A 42 -10.67 -6.02 -13.85
CA ALA A 42 -9.35 -5.45 -14.18
C ALA A 42 -9.33 -3.92 -14.34
N ARG A 43 -10.50 -3.27 -14.27
CA ARG A 43 -10.66 -1.81 -14.29
C ARG A 43 -10.54 -1.15 -12.92
N SER A 44 -10.44 -1.91 -11.83
CA SER A 44 -10.64 -1.36 -10.49
C SER A 44 -9.46 -0.56 -9.93
N GLY A 45 -8.24 -0.69 -10.48
CA GLY A 45 -7.05 0.07 -10.05
C GLY A 45 -5.93 -0.84 -9.58
N LYS A 46 -4.93 -0.28 -8.88
CA LYS A 46 -3.74 -1.04 -8.45
C LYS A 46 -3.93 -1.70 -7.09
N HIS A 47 -3.43 -2.93 -6.97
CA HIS A 47 -3.43 -3.71 -5.73
C HIS A 47 -2.01 -3.78 -5.20
N PHE A 48 -1.82 -3.46 -3.92
CA PHE A 48 -0.52 -3.52 -3.29
C PHE A 48 -0.57 -4.37 -2.01
N SER A 49 0.46 -5.19 -1.83
CA SER A 49 0.74 -5.85 -0.55
C SER A 49 1.87 -5.11 0.16
N VAL A 50 1.64 -4.73 1.41
CA VAL A 50 2.58 -4.00 2.25
C VAL A 50 2.89 -4.84 3.48
N HIS A 51 4.16 -5.21 3.64
CA HIS A 51 4.68 -5.78 4.87
C HIS A 51 5.59 -4.77 5.54
N ILE A 52 5.20 -4.33 6.73
CA ILE A 52 5.91 -3.28 7.46
C ILE A 52 6.14 -3.72 8.91
N LYS A 53 7.36 -3.49 9.42
CA LYS A 53 7.71 -3.71 10.82
C LYS A 53 8.36 -2.49 11.42
N GLY A 54 8.03 -2.20 12.67
CA GLY A 54 8.63 -1.05 13.34
C GLY A 54 8.18 -0.92 14.79
N PRO A 55 8.97 -0.18 15.61
CA PRO A 55 8.61 0.10 16.99
C PRO A 55 7.36 0.98 17.10
N CYS A 56 7.00 1.71 16.03
CA CYS A 56 5.77 2.50 15.94
C CYS A 56 4.48 1.68 16.08
N PHE A 57 4.54 0.35 15.92
CA PHE A 57 3.39 -0.54 16.08
C PHE A 57 3.32 -1.22 17.46
N ALA A 58 4.31 -0.99 18.33
CA ALA A 58 4.38 -1.60 19.65
C ALA A 58 3.17 -1.21 20.50
N GLY A 59 2.53 -2.21 21.12
CA GLY A 59 1.33 -2.01 21.94
C GLY A 59 0.06 -1.59 21.18
N MET A 60 0.11 -1.45 19.85
CA MET A 60 -1.06 -1.15 19.03
C MET A 60 -1.85 -2.40 18.66
N LYS A 61 -3.18 -2.32 18.70
CA LYS A 61 -4.07 -3.36 18.17
C LYS A 61 -3.96 -3.44 16.64
N PRO A 62 -4.26 -4.59 16.00
CA PRO A 62 -4.18 -4.75 14.55
C PRO A 62 -4.89 -3.64 13.75
N VAL A 63 -6.09 -3.24 14.16
CA VAL A 63 -6.84 -2.15 13.52
C VAL A 63 -6.13 -0.78 13.60
N GLN A 64 -5.43 -0.50 14.70
CA GLN A 64 -4.67 0.74 14.87
C GLN A 64 -3.46 0.75 13.97
N ARG A 65 -2.76 -0.39 13.84
CA ARG A 65 -1.62 -0.54 12.91
C ARG A 65 -2.06 -0.34 11.46
N HIS A 66 -3.18 -0.94 11.07
CA HIS A 66 -3.74 -0.75 9.73
C HIS A 66 -4.10 0.71 9.50
N ARG A 67 -4.78 1.35 10.46
CA ARG A 67 -5.15 2.76 10.36
C ARG A 67 -3.94 3.67 10.19
N LEU A 68 -2.85 3.39 10.91
CA LEU A 68 -1.60 4.15 10.80
C LEU A 68 -0.99 4.05 9.39
N VAL A 69 -0.99 2.86 8.79
CA VAL A 69 -0.54 2.64 7.41
C VAL A 69 -1.47 3.34 6.41
N TYR A 70 -2.79 3.27 6.62
CA TYR A 70 -3.77 3.99 5.78
C TYR A 70 -3.60 5.51 5.85
N ASP A 71 -3.39 6.07 7.05
CA ASP A 71 -3.17 7.50 7.22
C ASP A 71 -1.87 7.95 6.52
N ALA A 72 -0.80 7.15 6.58
CA ALA A 72 0.45 7.42 5.85
C ALA A 72 0.29 7.39 4.32
N LEU A 73 -0.68 6.62 3.80
CA LEU A 73 -0.96 6.50 2.37
C LEU A 73 -2.16 7.32 1.91
N ARG A 74 -2.77 8.13 2.78
CA ARG A 74 -4.03 8.86 2.49
C ARG A 74 -3.98 9.63 1.18
N ASP A 75 -2.86 10.28 0.87
CA ASP A 75 -2.71 11.08 -0.34
C ASP A 75 -2.50 10.23 -1.60
N LEU A 76 -1.90 9.04 -1.46
CA LEU A 76 -1.64 8.12 -2.58
C LEU A 76 -2.87 7.27 -2.94
N ILE A 77 -3.76 7.01 -1.98
CA ILE A 77 -4.99 6.24 -2.21
C ILE A 77 -5.84 6.77 -3.37
N PRO A 78 -6.25 8.06 -3.39
CA PRO A 78 -7.05 8.60 -4.49
C PRO A 78 -6.30 8.67 -5.82
N GLN A 79 -4.97 8.52 -5.82
CA GLN A 79 -4.14 8.59 -7.04
C GLN A 79 -4.07 7.26 -7.81
N GLY A 80 -4.65 6.18 -7.29
CA GLY A 80 -4.75 4.92 -8.04
C GLY A 80 -4.60 3.63 -7.23
N ILE A 81 -4.56 3.69 -5.90
CA ILE A 81 -4.59 2.48 -5.06
C ILE A 81 -6.05 2.06 -4.89
N HIS A 82 -6.37 0.86 -5.37
CA HIS A 82 -7.70 0.28 -5.18
C HIS A 82 -7.80 -0.54 -3.91
N ALA A 83 -6.78 -1.38 -3.66
CA ALA A 83 -6.76 -2.30 -2.54
C ALA A 83 -5.34 -2.39 -1.94
N LEU A 84 -5.29 -2.48 -0.61
CA LEU A 84 -4.07 -2.66 0.16
C LEU A 84 -4.20 -3.88 1.07
N ALA A 85 -3.34 -4.87 0.88
CA ALA A 85 -3.12 -5.92 1.85
C ALA A 85 -2.03 -5.47 2.82
N ILE A 86 -2.38 -5.28 4.09
CA ILE A 86 -1.45 -4.73 5.09
C ILE A 86 -1.09 -5.82 6.09
N LYS A 87 0.21 -6.06 6.24
CA LYS A 87 0.79 -6.83 7.35
C LYS A 87 1.69 -5.91 8.16
N ALA A 88 1.20 -5.46 9.30
CA ALA A 88 1.92 -4.55 10.19
C ALA A 88 2.26 -5.25 11.52
N GLU A 89 3.55 -5.39 11.79
CA GLU A 89 4.07 -6.09 12.97
C GLU A 89 4.95 -5.16 13.81
N GLU A 90 4.94 -5.37 15.13
CA GLU A 90 5.93 -4.74 16.00
C GLU A 90 7.28 -5.47 15.89
N LEU A 91 8.31 -4.88 16.49
CA LEU A 91 9.65 -5.46 16.59
C LEU A 91 9.73 -6.55 17.67
#